data_AF-A0A316F6P2-F1
#
_entry.id   AF-A0A316F6P2-F1
#
_cell.length_a   1.000
_cell.length_b   1.000
_cell.length_c   1.000
_cell.angle_alpha   90.00
_cell.angle_beta   90.00
_cell.angle_gamma   90.00
#
_symmetry.space_group_name_H-M   'P 1'
#
loop_
_entity.id
_entity.type
_entity.pdbx_description
1 polymer ?
#
loop_
_entity_poly.entity_id
_entity_poly.type
_entity_poly.pdbx_seq_one_letter_code
_entity_poly.pdbx_strand_id
1 'polypeptide(L)'
;MQGKKFIAITAIIFLFGYLIYSVAVSIPDHYVKEAESLADTLSRQQQKIESRKQSFNELQQSNDWDFLKPYADRENWQQAFNDAFKELEQAKKINDDQVVPILDRDHEDDVPKLVEAVKNSRQLVLKSNQLSEQPLAKATLLLNSRDNKQSIHSSTQSKANQASNALSSFIRQAADTAKRYPDKANDIVEKQAHLQSLEDNIQENAETVNTEFDASSTDFARFAEAYQTVDTTYEVFDADLSSSITLLAQLDRSYVKVLTDQKVDFFVTVGRANWCEGEYCREGTQMRYPPVKVDSNTFEYFDSLRIEPMARMTRSWGNEKFKLRIPQNRWDALGIKKKYQWNHKYPYAEYWVDRTQAKTYHRYTVIEDGNAVEQAWQPVKNDYFWQNYENLGMAIVTKPLGFYESESIRTAEPVGMAAIAKPTMVNGVPTGSNQYGEWRQDSSGSSFWFYYGMYRILGDFVTPGRYSYNDWNGYYSSGRGSTYYGRNREYGTFGRSTYSHSRYKNSSFSTRNPSAVKAAQTGNTSSVASSIRGAGSAYRGKGPSRSGK
;
A
#
# COMPACT_ATOMS: atom_id res chain seq x y z
N MET A 1 -7.46 66.90 -24.95
CA MET A 1 -6.41 65.88 -24.76
C MET A 1 -6.95 64.67 -23.95
N GLN A 2 -8.08 64.08 -24.33
CA GLN A 2 -8.72 62.97 -23.60
C GLN A 2 -9.18 61.79 -24.48
N GLY A 3 -9.27 61.94 -25.81
CA GLY A 3 -9.70 60.86 -26.71
C GLY A 3 -8.63 59.82 -27.10
N LYS A 4 -7.33 60.15 -26.99
CA LYS A 4 -6.24 59.23 -27.40
C LYS A 4 -5.80 58.25 -26.31
N LYS A 5 -6.13 58.49 -25.03
CA LYS A 5 -5.80 57.57 -23.92
C LYS A 5 -6.83 56.44 -23.76
N PHE A 6 -8.07 56.63 -24.22
CA PHE A 6 -9.12 55.62 -24.12
C PHE A 6 -8.93 54.46 -25.11
N ILE A 7 -8.45 54.75 -26.33
CA ILE A 7 -8.21 53.75 -27.38
C ILE A 7 -7.02 52.83 -27.04
N ALA A 8 -6.00 53.35 -26.34
CA ALA A 8 -4.88 52.53 -25.89
C ALA A 8 -5.26 51.59 -24.73
N ILE A 9 -6.19 51.99 -23.86
CA ILE A 9 -6.63 51.19 -22.71
C ILE A 9 -7.62 50.09 -23.13
N THR A 10 -8.51 50.34 -24.10
CA THR A 10 -9.38 49.30 -24.65
C THR A 10 -8.62 48.28 -25.51
N ALA A 11 -7.59 48.68 -26.24
CA ALA A 11 -6.73 47.74 -26.97
C ALA A 11 -5.92 46.82 -26.03
N ILE A 12 -5.43 47.34 -24.90
CA ILE A 12 -4.71 46.55 -23.87
C ILE A 12 -5.67 45.61 -23.12
N ILE A 13 -6.91 46.00 -22.86
CA ILE A 13 -7.94 45.14 -22.24
C ILE A 13 -8.44 44.06 -23.21
N PHE A 14 -8.54 44.33 -24.51
CA PHE A 14 -8.83 43.30 -25.51
C PHE A 14 -7.67 42.32 -25.70
N LEU A 15 -6.41 42.78 -25.64
CA LEU A 15 -5.22 41.90 -25.68
C LEU A 15 -5.07 41.06 -24.41
N PHE A 16 -5.30 41.64 -23.22
CA PHE A 16 -5.33 40.90 -21.95
C PHE A 16 -6.55 39.99 -21.84
N GLY A 17 -7.70 40.39 -22.36
CA GLY A 17 -8.92 39.57 -22.42
C GLY A 17 -8.78 38.39 -23.38
N TYR A 18 -8.13 38.58 -24.52
CA TYR A 18 -7.81 37.51 -25.47
C TYR A 18 -6.75 36.53 -24.92
N LEU A 19 -5.73 37.03 -24.22
CA LEU A 19 -4.74 36.20 -23.52
C LEU A 19 -5.30 35.44 -22.31
N ILE A 20 -6.31 35.99 -21.62
CA ILE A 20 -7.01 35.30 -20.51
C ILE A 20 -8.06 34.32 -21.05
N TYR A 21 -8.68 34.59 -22.20
CA TYR A 21 -9.63 33.69 -22.87
C TYR A 21 -8.92 32.53 -23.57
N SER A 22 -7.76 32.74 -24.20
CA SER A 22 -7.00 31.66 -24.86
C SER A 22 -6.39 30.67 -23.87
N VAL A 23 -6.02 31.10 -22.66
CA VAL A 23 -5.48 30.22 -21.60
C VAL A 23 -6.59 29.45 -20.85
N ALA A 24 -7.86 29.87 -20.98
CA ALA A 24 -9.01 29.20 -20.38
C ALA A 24 -9.72 28.22 -21.33
N VAL A 25 -9.28 28.11 -22.59
CA VAL A 25 -9.92 27.31 -23.65
C VAL A 25 -8.91 26.44 -24.43
N SER A 26 -7.62 26.44 -24.08
CA SER A 26 -6.60 25.60 -24.73
C SER A 26 -6.64 24.15 -24.25
N ILE A 27 -6.05 23.24 -25.05
CA ILE A 27 -5.92 21.83 -24.67
C ILE A 27 -4.95 21.73 -23.48
N PRO A 28 -5.28 20.98 -22.41
CA PRO A 28 -4.34 20.77 -21.30
C PRO A 28 -3.00 20.15 -21.75
N ASP A 29 -1.88 20.69 -21.26
CA ASP A 29 -0.51 20.32 -21.64
C ASP A 29 -0.21 18.82 -21.68
N HIS A 30 -0.82 18.04 -20.78
CA HIS A 30 -0.56 16.59 -20.74
C HIS A 30 -1.13 15.86 -21.95
N TYR A 31 -2.28 16.32 -22.50
CA TYR A 31 -2.84 15.76 -23.73
C TYR A 31 -2.05 16.21 -24.96
N VAL A 32 -1.57 17.46 -24.97
CA VAL A 32 -0.69 17.97 -26.04
C VAL A 32 0.59 17.14 -26.11
N LYS A 33 1.30 16.97 -24.98
CA LYS A 33 2.52 16.14 -24.93
C LYS A 33 2.29 14.70 -25.34
N GLU A 34 1.16 14.12 -24.93
CA GLU A 34 0.80 12.75 -25.29
C GLU A 34 0.59 12.60 -26.80
N ALA A 35 -0.07 13.57 -27.42
CA ALA A 35 -0.33 13.62 -28.85
C ALA A 35 0.95 13.93 -29.66
N GLU A 36 1.78 14.87 -29.23
CA GLU A 36 3.07 15.17 -29.88
C GLU A 36 4.01 13.94 -29.87
N SER A 37 3.99 13.15 -28.80
CA SER A 37 4.78 11.90 -28.72
C SER A 37 4.34 10.80 -29.71
N LEU A 38 3.17 10.95 -30.34
CA LEU A 38 2.64 9.99 -31.30
C LEU A 38 3.46 9.97 -32.59
N ALA A 39 3.85 11.14 -33.12
CA ALA A 39 4.66 11.23 -34.34
C ALA A 39 6.00 10.48 -34.21
N ASP A 40 6.68 10.66 -33.07
CA ASP A 40 7.89 9.92 -32.72
C ASP A 40 7.64 8.41 -32.65
N THR A 41 6.48 8.01 -32.10
CA THR A 41 6.10 6.61 -31.97
C THR A 41 5.84 5.96 -33.33
N LEU A 42 5.19 6.68 -34.25
CA LEU A 42 4.95 6.24 -35.63
C LEU A 42 6.27 6.09 -36.41
N SER A 43 7.18 7.07 -36.27
CA SER A 43 8.50 7.04 -36.91
C SER A 43 9.36 5.88 -36.39
N ARG A 44 9.42 5.68 -35.07
CA ARG A 44 10.10 4.52 -34.46
C ARG A 44 9.51 3.19 -34.95
N GLN A 45 8.18 3.11 -35.08
CA GLN A 45 7.54 1.90 -35.57
C GLN A 45 7.87 1.62 -37.04
N GLN A 46 7.90 2.64 -37.90
CA GLN A 46 8.37 2.49 -39.29
C GLN A 46 9.76 1.86 -39.35
N GLN A 47 10.71 2.42 -38.60
CA GLN A 47 12.09 1.94 -38.54
C GLN A 47 12.17 0.49 -38.06
N LYS A 48 11.35 0.10 -37.07
CA LYS A 48 11.26 -1.29 -36.60
C LYS A 48 10.79 -2.24 -37.69
N ILE A 49 9.73 -1.91 -38.43
CA ILE A 49 9.21 -2.78 -39.49
C ILE A 49 10.27 -2.96 -40.58
N GLU A 50 10.92 -1.88 -41.01
CA GLU A 50 11.98 -1.93 -42.02
C GLU A 50 13.17 -2.78 -41.56
N SER A 51 13.65 -2.57 -40.33
CA SER A 51 14.73 -3.36 -39.74
C SER A 51 14.37 -4.85 -39.65
N ARG A 52 13.16 -5.19 -39.18
CA ARG A 52 12.71 -6.59 -39.08
C ARG A 52 12.53 -7.23 -40.46
N LYS A 53 12.04 -6.49 -41.45
CA LYS A 53 11.93 -6.96 -42.83
C LYS A 53 13.32 -7.22 -43.43
N GLN A 54 14.31 -6.39 -43.13
CA GLN A 54 15.68 -6.62 -43.54
C GLN A 54 16.24 -7.91 -42.91
N SER A 55 16.11 -8.08 -41.58
CA SER A 55 16.54 -9.31 -40.90
C SER A 55 15.82 -10.55 -41.42
N PHE A 56 14.56 -10.43 -41.83
CA PHE A 56 13.84 -11.52 -42.48
C PHE A 56 14.42 -11.87 -43.86
N ASN A 57 14.79 -10.89 -44.68
CA ASN A 57 15.45 -11.13 -45.96
C ASN A 57 16.84 -11.77 -45.77
N GLU A 58 17.58 -11.38 -44.72
CA GLU A 58 18.86 -12.01 -44.36
C GLU A 58 18.65 -13.48 -43.94
N LEU A 59 17.61 -13.76 -43.16
CA LEU A 59 17.21 -15.12 -42.79
C LEU A 59 16.88 -15.99 -44.01
N GLN A 60 16.25 -15.42 -45.05
CA GLN A 60 15.95 -16.12 -46.30
C GLN A 60 17.20 -16.55 -47.09
N GLN A 61 18.35 -15.92 -46.82
CA GLN A 61 19.63 -16.24 -47.45
C GLN A 61 20.50 -17.16 -46.58
N SER A 62 20.03 -17.51 -45.38
CA SER A 62 20.76 -18.34 -44.44
C SER A 62 20.62 -19.84 -44.75
N ASN A 63 21.54 -20.64 -44.20
CA ASN A 63 21.48 -22.10 -44.30
C ASN A 63 20.25 -22.71 -43.60
N ASP A 64 19.59 -21.95 -42.72
CA ASP A 64 18.40 -22.38 -41.99
C ASP A 64 17.10 -22.18 -42.80
N TRP A 65 17.14 -21.47 -43.92
CA TRP A 65 15.93 -21.11 -44.67
C TRP A 65 15.20 -22.34 -45.23
N ASP A 66 15.92 -23.36 -45.70
CA ASP A 66 15.29 -24.57 -46.24
C ASP A 66 14.39 -25.28 -45.21
N PHE A 67 14.77 -25.22 -43.92
CA PHE A 67 13.96 -25.73 -42.83
C PHE A 67 12.74 -24.83 -42.53
N LEU A 68 12.91 -23.51 -42.58
CA LEU A 68 11.88 -22.54 -42.22
C LEU A 68 10.84 -22.28 -43.33
N LYS A 69 11.24 -22.43 -44.59
CA LYS A 69 10.45 -22.07 -45.77
C LYS A 69 9.04 -22.71 -45.77
N PRO A 70 8.85 -24.01 -45.46
CA PRO A 70 7.50 -24.60 -45.45
C PRO A 70 6.56 -23.93 -44.44
N TYR A 71 7.08 -23.52 -43.28
CA TYR A 71 6.32 -22.80 -42.26
C TYR A 71 6.03 -21.36 -42.69
N ALA A 72 7.04 -20.68 -43.23
CA ALA A 72 6.91 -19.31 -43.73
C ALA A 72 5.87 -19.19 -44.86
N ASP A 73 5.83 -20.19 -45.76
CA ASP A 73 4.85 -20.28 -46.84
C ASP A 73 3.45 -20.60 -46.30
N ARG A 74 3.33 -21.57 -45.39
CA ARG A 74 2.04 -21.97 -44.76
C ARG A 74 1.39 -20.83 -43.99
N GLU A 75 2.19 -20.03 -43.29
CA GLU A 75 1.73 -18.95 -42.41
C GLU A 75 1.82 -17.56 -43.07
N ASN A 76 2.23 -17.47 -44.34
CA ASN A 76 2.37 -16.23 -45.10
C ASN A 76 3.20 -15.15 -44.39
N TRP A 77 4.38 -15.51 -43.86
CA TRP A 77 5.23 -14.58 -43.09
C TRP A 77 5.58 -13.29 -43.83
N GLN A 78 5.74 -13.35 -45.15
CA GLN A 78 5.99 -12.16 -45.97
C GLN A 78 4.81 -11.16 -45.94
N GLN A 79 3.57 -11.68 -45.90
CA GLN A 79 2.37 -10.87 -45.86
C GLN A 79 2.20 -10.14 -44.52
N ALA A 80 2.68 -10.73 -43.42
CA ALA A 80 2.63 -10.09 -42.10
C ALA A 80 3.35 -8.72 -42.08
N PHE A 81 4.44 -8.55 -42.83
CA PHE A 81 5.10 -7.25 -42.98
C PHE A 81 4.25 -6.24 -43.78
N ASN A 82 3.57 -6.70 -44.83
CA ASN A 82 2.67 -5.85 -45.62
C ASN A 82 1.49 -5.37 -44.76
N ASP A 83 0.93 -6.28 -43.96
CA ASP A 83 -0.16 -5.96 -43.04
C ASP A 83 0.33 -5.01 -41.92
N ALA A 84 1.55 -5.21 -41.40
CA ALA A 84 2.14 -4.30 -40.43
C ALA A 84 2.31 -2.87 -40.97
N PHE A 85 2.76 -2.72 -42.23
CA PHE A 85 2.82 -1.42 -42.90
C PHE A 85 1.42 -0.83 -43.09
N LYS A 86 0.42 -1.63 -43.48
CA LYS A 86 -0.95 -1.18 -43.65
C LYS A 86 -1.55 -0.61 -42.35
N GLU A 87 -1.35 -1.29 -41.22
CA GLU A 87 -1.80 -0.81 -39.91
C GLU A 87 -1.08 0.49 -39.51
N LEU A 88 0.23 0.59 -39.77
CA LEU A 88 1.00 1.81 -39.51
C LEU A 88 0.55 2.99 -40.38
N GLU A 89 0.28 2.77 -41.67
CA GLU A 89 -0.23 3.81 -42.57
C GLU A 89 -1.61 4.31 -42.13
N GLN A 90 -2.48 3.42 -41.63
CA GLN A 90 -3.74 3.85 -41.02
C GLN A 90 -3.51 4.68 -39.75
N ALA A 91 -2.52 4.32 -38.92
CA ALA A 91 -2.16 5.06 -37.72
C ALA A 91 -1.62 6.47 -38.04
N LYS A 92 -0.77 6.58 -39.08
CA LYS A 92 -0.28 7.86 -39.62
C LYS A 92 -1.43 8.71 -40.16
N LYS A 93 -2.35 8.11 -40.91
CA LYS A 93 -3.53 8.82 -41.40
C LYS A 93 -4.38 9.41 -40.27
N ILE A 94 -4.59 8.69 -39.17
CA ILE A 94 -5.28 9.25 -37.99
C ILE A 94 -4.49 10.42 -37.39
N ASN A 95 -3.16 10.31 -37.32
CA ASN A 95 -2.31 11.39 -36.83
C ASN A 95 -2.46 12.65 -37.70
N ASP A 96 -2.37 12.50 -39.01
CA ASP A 96 -2.34 13.61 -39.96
C ASP A 96 -3.73 14.22 -40.19
N ASP A 97 -4.78 13.39 -40.24
CA ASP A 97 -6.15 13.84 -40.53
C ASP A 97 -6.93 14.30 -39.28
N GLN A 98 -6.52 13.87 -38.08
CA GLN A 98 -7.25 14.14 -36.83
C GLN A 98 -6.39 14.79 -35.76
N VAL A 99 -5.27 14.16 -35.38
CA VAL A 99 -4.46 14.62 -34.24
C VAL A 99 -3.83 15.98 -34.53
N VAL A 100 -3.12 16.13 -35.66
CA VAL A 100 -2.45 17.39 -36.05
C VAL A 100 -3.47 18.53 -36.18
N PRO A 101 -4.59 18.40 -36.91
CA PRO A 101 -5.60 19.46 -36.98
C PRO A 101 -6.20 19.86 -35.63
N ILE A 102 -6.38 18.92 -34.69
CA ILE A 102 -6.89 19.22 -33.34
C ILE A 102 -5.84 20.00 -32.54
N LEU A 103 -4.57 19.60 -32.61
CA LEU A 103 -3.47 20.31 -31.96
C LEU A 103 -3.29 21.72 -32.52
N ASP A 104 -3.39 21.89 -33.85
CA ASP A 104 -3.30 23.20 -34.51
C ASP A 104 -4.47 24.12 -34.11
N ARG A 105 -5.65 23.55 -33.83
CA ARG A 105 -6.82 24.31 -33.37
C ARG A 105 -6.74 24.71 -31.90
N ASP A 106 -6.02 23.93 -31.08
CA ASP A 106 -5.76 24.13 -29.66
C ASP A 106 -7.00 24.59 -28.85
N HIS A 107 -8.05 23.75 -28.85
CA HIS A 107 -9.33 24.06 -28.19
C HIS A 107 -9.84 22.93 -27.29
N GLU A 108 -10.22 23.24 -26.06
CA GLU A 108 -10.60 22.28 -24.99
C GLU A 108 -11.75 21.34 -25.41
N ASP A 109 -12.74 21.83 -26.14
CA ASP A 109 -13.86 21.02 -26.68
C ASP A 109 -13.43 19.81 -27.54
N ASP A 110 -12.21 19.83 -28.10
CA ASP A 110 -11.69 18.69 -28.87
C ASP A 110 -10.91 17.68 -28.04
N VAL A 111 -10.68 17.93 -26.74
CA VAL A 111 -9.96 16.99 -25.86
C VAL A 111 -10.50 15.55 -25.96
N PRO A 112 -11.82 15.29 -25.92
CA PRO A 112 -12.33 13.92 -26.08
C PRO A 112 -11.97 13.29 -27.43
N LYS A 113 -12.02 14.06 -28.51
CA LYS A 113 -11.66 13.58 -29.86
C LYS A 113 -10.17 13.32 -29.99
N LEU A 114 -9.33 14.18 -29.39
CA LEU A 114 -7.88 14.01 -29.35
C LEU A 114 -7.50 12.70 -28.63
N VAL A 115 -8.07 12.48 -27.45
CA VAL A 115 -7.81 11.27 -26.65
C VAL A 115 -8.23 10.01 -27.41
N GLU A 116 -9.39 10.04 -28.08
CA GLU A 116 -9.86 8.91 -28.88
C GLU A 116 -8.97 8.66 -30.11
N ALA A 117 -8.60 9.71 -30.86
CA ALA A 117 -7.72 9.59 -32.03
C ALA A 117 -6.34 9.04 -31.65
N VAL A 118 -5.73 9.55 -30.57
CA VAL A 118 -4.44 9.07 -30.05
C VAL A 118 -4.54 7.60 -29.61
N LYS A 119 -5.61 7.23 -28.89
CA LYS A 119 -5.86 5.84 -28.47
C LYS A 119 -5.98 4.90 -29.68
N ASN A 120 -6.75 5.27 -30.68
CA ASN A 120 -6.98 4.47 -31.89
C ASN A 120 -5.68 4.30 -32.69
N SER A 121 -4.92 5.39 -32.90
CA SER A 121 -3.62 5.34 -33.58
C SER A 121 -2.63 4.43 -32.84
N ARG A 122 -2.58 4.50 -31.50
CA ARG A 122 -1.73 3.60 -30.69
C ARG A 122 -2.11 2.13 -30.80
N GLN A 123 -3.40 1.79 -30.85
CA GLN A 123 -3.83 0.41 -31.05
C GLN A 123 -3.37 -0.15 -32.40
N LEU A 124 -3.45 0.65 -33.45
CA LEU A 124 -2.92 0.29 -34.78
C LEU A 124 -1.39 0.11 -34.75
N VAL A 125 -0.66 0.98 -34.04
CA VAL A 125 0.79 0.82 -33.83
C VAL A 125 1.12 -0.48 -33.09
N LEU A 126 0.36 -0.84 -32.05
CA LEU A 126 0.55 -2.10 -31.32
C LEU A 126 0.34 -3.30 -32.24
N LYS A 127 -0.73 -3.30 -33.03
CA LYS A 127 -1.03 -4.36 -34.00
C LYS A 127 0.06 -4.45 -35.08
N SER A 128 0.52 -3.31 -35.60
CA SER A 128 1.64 -3.22 -36.54
C SER A 128 2.92 -3.82 -35.95
N ASN A 129 3.21 -3.54 -34.67
CA ASN A 129 4.36 -4.10 -33.98
C ASN A 129 4.26 -5.63 -33.87
N GLN A 130 3.09 -6.17 -33.48
CA GLN A 130 2.87 -7.60 -33.38
C GLN A 130 3.05 -8.31 -34.73
N LEU A 131 2.43 -7.79 -35.79
CA LEU A 131 2.50 -8.36 -37.14
C LEU A 131 3.94 -8.39 -37.69
N SER A 132 4.69 -7.30 -37.51
CA SER A 132 6.08 -7.23 -38.00
C SER A 132 7.07 -8.08 -37.18
N GLU A 133 6.75 -8.39 -35.93
CA GLU A 133 7.60 -9.20 -35.04
C GLU A 133 7.41 -10.71 -35.25
N GLN A 134 6.18 -11.12 -35.54
CA GLN A 134 5.76 -12.52 -35.59
C GLN A 134 6.68 -13.41 -36.45
N PRO A 135 7.08 -13.05 -37.69
CA PRO A 135 7.91 -13.93 -38.52
C PRO A 135 9.26 -14.30 -37.89
N LEU A 136 9.99 -13.31 -37.36
CA LEU A 136 11.31 -13.54 -36.76
C LEU A 136 11.20 -14.26 -35.41
N ALA A 137 10.17 -13.95 -34.64
CA ALA A 137 9.89 -14.64 -33.39
C ALA A 137 9.57 -16.13 -33.63
N LYS A 138 8.72 -16.43 -34.62
CA LYS A 138 8.39 -17.80 -35.04
C LYS A 138 9.61 -18.53 -35.58
N ALA A 139 10.42 -17.90 -36.45
CA ALA A 139 11.66 -18.48 -36.93
C ALA A 139 12.60 -18.88 -35.78
N THR A 140 12.82 -17.95 -34.84
CA THR A 140 13.67 -18.21 -33.66
C THR A 140 13.13 -19.38 -32.84
N LEU A 141 11.82 -19.42 -32.61
CA LEU A 141 11.17 -20.50 -31.88
C LEU A 141 11.34 -21.85 -32.57
N LEU A 142 11.13 -21.92 -33.89
CA LEU A 142 11.24 -23.15 -34.67
C LEU A 142 12.69 -23.67 -34.70
N LEU A 143 13.66 -22.79 -34.92
CA LEU A 143 15.08 -23.15 -34.91
C LEU A 143 15.52 -23.66 -33.53
N ASN A 144 15.15 -22.94 -32.47
CA ASN A 144 15.43 -23.38 -31.10
C ASN A 144 14.79 -24.75 -30.82
N SER A 145 13.57 -24.98 -31.30
CA SER A 145 12.86 -26.24 -31.10
C SER A 145 13.48 -27.41 -31.87
N ARG A 146 13.96 -27.15 -33.09
CA ARG A 146 14.76 -28.11 -33.88
C ARG A 146 16.05 -28.48 -33.17
N ASP A 147 16.80 -27.47 -32.75
CA ASP A 147 18.15 -27.66 -32.22
C ASP A 147 18.15 -28.25 -30.81
N ASN A 148 17.07 -28.04 -30.04
CA ASN A 148 16.94 -28.49 -28.66
C ASN A 148 15.83 -29.53 -28.44
N LYS A 149 15.39 -30.24 -29.49
CA LYS A 149 14.23 -31.15 -29.47
C LYS A 149 14.21 -32.12 -28.27
N GLN A 150 15.32 -32.81 -27.98
CA GLN A 150 15.44 -33.75 -26.86
C GLN A 150 15.29 -33.06 -25.49
N SER A 151 15.92 -31.90 -25.33
CA SER A 151 15.89 -31.13 -24.08
C SER A 151 14.47 -30.63 -23.80
N ILE A 152 13.81 -30.10 -24.82
CA ILE A 152 12.43 -29.62 -24.76
C ILE A 152 11.47 -30.75 -24.38
N HIS A 153 11.58 -31.91 -25.03
CA HIS A 153 10.76 -33.08 -24.71
C HIS A 153 10.96 -33.52 -23.25
N SER A 154 12.22 -33.65 -22.81
CA SER A 154 12.55 -34.05 -21.43
C SER A 154 12.02 -33.04 -20.40
N SER A 155 12.17 -31.74 -20.67
CA SER A 155 11.66 -30.65 -19.83
C SER A 155 10.13 -30.68 -19.73
N THR A 156 9.45 -30.84 -20.87
CA THR A 156 7.99 -30.91 -20.96
C THR A 156 7.44 -32.08 -20.13
N GLN A 157 8.01 -33.27 -20.29
CA GLN A 157 7.61 -34.45 -19.51
C GLN A 157 7.87 -34.27 -18.02
N SER A 158 8.99 -33.63 -17.65
CA SER A 158 9.29 -33.30 -16.26
C SER A 158 8.24 -32.37 -15.65
N LYS A 159 7.86 -31.30 -16.36
CA LYS A 159 6.83 -30.34 -15.91
C LYS A 159 5.45 -30.98 -15.78
N ALA A 160 5.03 -31.78 -16.77
CA ALA A 160 3.77 -32.50 -16.71
C ALA A 160 3.69 -33.44 -15.50
N ASN A 161 4.75 -34.21 -15.25
CA ASN A 161 4.83 -35.08 -14.07
C ASN A 161 4.85 -34.29 -12.74
N GLN A 162 5.56 -33.17 -12.70
CA GLN A 162 5.59 -32.31 -11.51
C GLN A 162 4.22 -31.72 -11.20
N ALA A 163 3.51 -31.20 -12.22
CA ALA A 163 2.17 -30.65 -12.06
C ALA A 163 1.18 -31.69 -11.53
N SER A 164 1.15 -32.88 -12.14
CA SER A 164 0.25 -33.97 -11.73
C SER A 164 0.48 -34.43 -10.29
N ASN A 165 1.75 -34.62 -9.91
CA ASN A 165 2.12 -35.01 -8.54
C ASN A 165 1.77 -33.93 -7.51
N ALA A 166 2.03 -32.67 -7.84
CA ALA A 166 1.76 -31.54 -6.97
C ALA A 166 0.26 -31.32 -6.78
N LEU A 167 -0.54 -31.41 -7.85
CA LEU A 167 -2.00 -31.34 -7.79
C LEU A 167 -2.58 -32.48 -6.94
N SER A 168 -2.12 -33.71 -7.14
CA SER A 168 -2.55 -34.87 -6.35
C SER A 168 -2.24 -34.72 -4.85
N SER A 169 -1.12 -34.07 -4.50
CA SER A 169 -0.80 -33.72 -3.11
C SER A 169 -1.74 -32.64 -2.57
N PHE A 170 -1.95 -31.58 -3.34
CA PHE A 170 -2.83 -30.48 -2.97
C PHE A 170 -4.29 -30.94 -2.79
N ILE A 171 -4.83 -31.78 -3.66
CA ILE A 171 -6.21 -32.28 -3.56
C ILE A 171 -6.43 -32.99 -2.21
N ARG A 172 -5.47 -33.80 -1.76
CA ARG A 172 -5.54 -34.48 -0.45
C ARG A 172 -5.55 -33.46 0.70
N GLN A 173 -4.63 -32.50 0.68
CA GLN A 173 -4.57 -31.43 1.70
C GLN A 173 -5.84 -30.58 1.72
N ALA A 174 -6.35 -30.22 0.55
CA ALA A 174 -7.55 -29.43 0.36
C ALA A 174 -8.80 -30.17 0.87
N ALA A 175 -8.93 -31.47 0.59
CA ALA A 175 -10.04 -32.29 1.08
C ALA A 175 -10.06 -32.36 2.63
N ASP A 176 -8.92 -32.55 3.27
CA ASP A 176 -8.83 -32.58 4.73
C ASP A 176 -9.06 -31.19 5.35
N THR A 177 -8.64 -30.13 4.65
CA THR A 177 -8.90 -28.75 5.09
C THR A 177 -10.39 -28.38 4.96
N ALA A 178 -11.05 -28.78 3.87
CA ALA A 178 -12.48 -28.56 3.67
C ALA A 178 -13.35 -29.26 4.71
N LYS A 179 -12.94 -30.44 5.20
CA LYS A 179 -13.62 -31.13 6.32
C LYS A 179 -13.51 -30.34 7.63
N ARG A 180 -12.35 -29.72 7.89
CA ARG A 180 -12.09 -28.94 9.10
C ARG A 180 -12.74 -27.56 9.06
N TYR A 181 -12.90 -27.00 7.86
CA TYR A 181 -13.48 -25.67 7.63
C TYR A 181 -14.62 -25.72 6.60
N PRO A 182 -15.81 -26.23 6.99
CA PRO A 182 -16.94 -26.40 6.07
C PRO A 182 -17.37 -25.10 5.37
N ASP A 183 -17.28 -23.96 6.05
CA ASP A 183 -17.61 -22.64 5.48
C ASP A 183 -16.68 -22.21 4.32
N LYS A 184 -15.53 -22.88 4.18
CA LYS A 184 -14.56 -22.66 3.11
C LYS A 184 -14.57 -23.74 2.04
N ALA A 185 -15.38 -24.79 2.17
CA ALA A 185 -15.36 -25.93 1.27
C ALA A 185 -15.58 -25.54 -0.20
N ASN A 186 -16.53 -24.63 -0.48
CA ASN A 186 -16.81 -24.20 -1.85
C ASN A 186 -15.63 -23.45 -2.50
N ASP A 187 -15.03 -22.49 -1.78
CA ASP A 187 -13.85 -21.74 -2.28
C ASP A 187 -12.65 -22.67 -2.50
N ILE A 188 -12.47 -23.68 -1.63
CA ILE A 188 -11.42 -24.69 -1.81
C ILE A 188 -11.68 -25.52 -3.08
N VAL A 189 -12.91 -25.95 -3.32
CA VAL A 189 -13.29 -26.71 -4.52
C VAL A 189 -13.09 -25.90 -5.80
N GLU A 190 -13.42 -24.62 -5.79
CA GLU A 190 -13.17 -23.72 -6.93
C GLU A 190 -11.67 -23.63 -7.26
N LYS A 191 -10.80 -23.53 -6.25
CA LYS A 191 -9.33 -23.54 -6.45
C LYS A 191 -8.83 -24.87 -6.99
N GLN A 192 -9.38 -25.99 -6.52
CA GLN A 192 -9.05 -27.32 -7.05
C GLN A 192 -9.42 -27.43 -8.53
N ALA A 193 -10.63 -27.00 -8.91
CA ALA A 193 -11.09 -27.05 -10.28
C ALA A 193 -10.23 -26.18 -11.22
N HIS A 194 -9.86 -24.98 -10.77
CA HIS A 194 -8.94 -24.10 -11.51
C HIS A 194 -7.58 -24.76 -11.74
N LEU A 195 -6.96 -25.30 -10.69
CA LEU A 195 -5.66 -25.98 -10.80
C LEU A 195 -5.75 -27.26 -11.65
N GLN A 196 -6.85 -28.00 -11.59
CA GLN A 196 -7.09 -29.15 -12.47
C GLN A 196 -7.17 -28.71 -13.93
N SER A 197 -7.86 -27.63 -14.25
CA SER A 197 -7.95 -27.15 -15.64
C SER A 197 -6.59 -26.75 -16.23
N LEU A 198 -5.70 -26.18 -15.40
CA LEU A 198 -4.34 -25.85 -15.80
C LEU A 198 -3.50 -27.12 -16.00
N GLU A 199 -3.64 -28.11 -15.11
CA GLU A 199 -2.94 -29.39 -15.22
C GLU A 199 -3.41 -30.19 -16.44
N ASP A 200 -4.71 -30.24 -16.72
CA ASP A 200 -5.29 -30.87 -17.92
C ASP A 200 -4.69 -30.25 -19.19
N ASN A 201 -4.58 -28.92 -19.24
CA ASN A 201 -3.97 -28.21 -20.37
C ASN A 201 -2.47 -28.54 -20.53
N ILE A 202 -1.75 -28.66 -19.41
CA ILE A 202 -0.34 -29.10 -19.41
C ILE A 202 -0.23 -30.52 -19.96
N GLN A 203 -1.09 -31.46 -19.54
CA GLN A 203 -1.05 -32.84 -20.03
C GLN A 203 -1.37 -32.92 -21.53
N GLU A 204 -2.44 -32.27 -22.00
CA GLU A 204 -2.84 -32.25 -23.41
C GLU A 204 -1.71 -31.75 -24.33
N ASN A 205 -1.03 -30.67 -23.91
CA ASN A 205 0.09 -30.12 -24.68
C ASN A 205 1.37 -30.97 -24.52
N ALA A 206 1.61 -31.60 -23.37
CA ALA A 206 2.71 -32.53 -23.20
C ALA A 206 2.55 -33.80 -24.07
N GLU A 207 1.32 -34.30 -24.24
CA GLU A 207 0.98 -35.36 -25.19
C GLU A 207 1.23 -34.94 -26.64
N THR A 208 0.90 -33.69 -26.99
CA THR A 208 1.20 -33.12 -28.31
C THR A 208 2.71 -33.06 -28.56
N VAL A 209 3.49 -32.59 -27.58
CA VAL A 209 4.96 -32.59 -27.64
C VAL A 209 5.50 -34.02 -27.80
N ASN A 210 4.96 -34.99 -27.07
CA ASN A 210 5.39 -36.39 -27.19
C ASN A 210 5.09 -36.96 -28.59
N THR A 211 3.89 -36.71 -29.10
CA THR A 211 3.46 -37.18 -30.43
C THR A 211 4.36 -36.63 -31.53
N GLU A 212 4.64 -35.32 -31.51
CA GLU A 212 5.50 -34.67 -32.50
C GLU A 212 6.99 -35.04 -32.30
N PHE A 213 7.40 -35.39 -31.07
CA PHE A 213 8.74 -35.89 -30.79
C PHE A 213 9.01 -37.23 -31.49
N ASP A 214 8.08 -38.18 -31.37
CA ASP A 214 8.18 -39.54 -31.94
C ASP A 214 7.84 -39.61 -33.44
N ALA A 215 7.23 -38.55 -33.99
CA ALA A 215 6.85 -38.50 -35.40
C ALA A 215 8.06 -38.63 -36.36
N SER A 216 7.89 -39.42 -37.42
CA SER A 216 8.90 -39.57 -38.48
C SER A 216 9.17 -38.27 -39.24
N SER A 217 8.21 -37.36 -39.26
CA SER A 217 8.31 -36.00 -39.79
C SER A 217 7.64 -35.04 -38.80
N THR A 218 8.41 -34.53 -37.85
CA THR A 218 7.94 -33.58 -36.82
C THR A 218 7.44 -32.27 -37.43
N ASP A 219 6.22 -31.85 -37.08
CA ASP A 219 5.76 -30.48 -37.29
C ASP A 219 6.29 -29.60 -36.14
N PHE A 220 7.39 -28.89 -36.40
CA PHE A 220 8.03 -28.07 -35.38
C PHE A 220 7.19 -26.88 -34.93
N ALA A 221 6.19 -26.44 -35.71
CA ALA A 221 5.28 -25.40 -35.25
C ALA A 221 4.36 -25.95 -34.16
N ARG A 222 3.74 -27.12 -34.40
CA ARG A 222 2.90 -27.78 -33.40
C ARG A 222 3.70 -28.17 -32.15
N PHE A 223 4.90 -28.74 -32.34
CA PHE A 223 5.80 -29.11 -31.25
C PHE A 223 6.17 -27.89 -30.40
N ALA A 224 6.58 -26.79 -31.04
CA ALA A 224 7.04 -25.60 -30.33
C ALA A 224 5.91 -24.84 -29.63
N GLU A 225 4.74 -24.74 -30.25
CA GLU A 225 3.56 -24.10 -29.64
C GLU A 225 3.05 -24.88 -28.43
N ALA A 226 2.98 -26.21 -28.53
CA ALA A 226 2.61 -27.06 -27.42
C ALA A 226 3.62 -26.95 -26.27
N TYR A 227 4.92 -26.96 -26.57
CA TYR A 227 5.97 -26.72 -25.57
C TYR A 227 5.83 -25.36 -24.88
N GLN A 228 5.66 -24.27 -25.64
CA GLN A 228 5.45 -22.94 -25.05
C GLN A 228 4.20 -22.87 -24.18
N THR A 229 3.13 -23.56 -24.58
CA THR A 229 1.90 -23.64 -23.81
C THR A 229 2.11 -24.39 -22.50
N VAL A 230 2.85 -25.50 -22.50
CA VAL A 230 3.25 -26.20 -21.26
C VAL A 230 4.08 -25.27 -20.38
N ASP A 231 5.09 -24.60 -20.93
CA ASP A 231 5.99 -23.75 -20.14
C ASP A 231 5.24 -22.61 -19.45
N THR A 232 4.39 -21.90 -20.20
CA THR A 232 3.62 -20.76 -19.68
C THR A 232 2.50 -21.20 -18.72
N THR A 233 1.79 -22.28 -19.04
CA THR A 233 0.71 -22.80 -18.17
C THR A 233 1.28 -23.39 -16.88
N TYR A 234 2.45 -24.03 -16.93
CA TYR A 234 3.13 -24.54 -15.74
C TYR A 234 3.55 -23.40 -14.79
N GLU A 235 4.05 -22.28 -15.29
CA GLU A 235 4.38 -21.11 -14.45
C GLU A 235 3.15 -20.57 -13.72
N VAL A 236 2.00 -20.49 -14.41
CA VAL A 236 0.73 -20.07 -13.80
C VAL A 236 0.26 -21.10 -12.77
N PHE A 237 0.30 -22.39 -13.12
CA PHE A 237 -0.05 -23.49 -12.23
C PHE A 237 0.78 -23.47 -10.94
N ASP A 238 2.10 -23.36 -11.03
CA ASP A 238 3.00 -23.37 -9.87
C ASP A 238 2.76 -22.18 -8.94
N ALA A 239 2.54 -21.00 -9.51
CA ALA A 239 2.21 -19.79 -8.77
C ALA A 239 0.85 -19.91 -8.05
N ASP A 240 -0.19 -20.35 -8.75
CA ASP A 240 -1.54 -20.50 -8.21
C ASP A 240 -1.62 -21.63 -7.18
N LEU A 241 -0.86 -22.70 -7.38
CA LEU A 241 -0.73 -23.80 -6.43
C LEU A 241 -0.07 -23.30 -5.14
N SER A 242 1.06 -22.61 -5.25
CA SER A 242 1.78 -22.06 -4.10
C SER A 242 0.93 -21.06 -3.32
N SER A 243 0.18 -20.20 -4.02
CA SER A 243 -0.79 -19.28 -3.45
C SER A 243 -1.91 -20.03 -2.72
N SER A 244 -2.46 -21.07 -3.34
CA SER A 244 -3.54 -21.90 -2.77
C SER A 244 -3.09 -22.65 -1.53
N ILE A 245 -1.90 -23.25 -1.53
CA ILE A 245 -1.29 -23.89 -0.35
C ILE A 245 -1.14 -22.88 0.79
N THR A 246 -0.65 -21.68 0.47
CA THR A 246 -0.49 -20.59 1.46
C THR A 246 -1.85 -20.17 2.04
N LEU A 247 -2.89 -20.08 1.21
CA LEU A 247 -4.25 -19.78 1.67
C LEU A 247 -4.81 -20.86 2.59
N LEU A 248 -4.65 -22.15 2.25
CA LEU A 248 -5.09 -23.25 3.12
C LEU A 248 -4.41 -23.19 4.48
N ALA A 249 -3.10 -22.94 4.52
CA ALA A 249 -2.33 -22.82 5.76
C ALA A 249 -2.81 -21.63 6.62
N GLN A 250 -3.40 -20.59 6.03
CA GLN A 250 -3.96 -19.48 6.80
C GLN A 250 -5.17 -19.91 7.63
N LEU A 251 -5.97 -20.88 7.19
CA LEU A 251 -7.20 -21.28 7.90
C LEU A 251 -6.89 -21.86 9.29
N ASP A 252 -5.73 -22.49 9.44
CA ASP A 252 -5.22 -23.09 10.67
C ASP A 252 -4.58 -22.08 11.64
N ARG A 253 -4.39 -20.84 11.21
CA ARG A 253 -3.65 -19.83 11.98
C ARG A 253 -4.59 -18.76 12.50
N SER A 254 -4.63 -18.59 13.83
CA SER A 254 -5.37 -17.48 14.44
C SER A 254 -4.50 -16.58 15.29
N TYR A 255 -4.76 -15.28 15.19
CA TYR A 255 -4.04 -14.32 16.01
C TYR A 255 -4.89 -13.10 16.35
N VAL A 256 -4.54 -12.46 17.46
CA VAL A 256 -5.14 -11.20 17.94
C VAL A 256 -4.02 -10.22 18.24
N LYS A 257 -4.04 -9.05 17.60
CA LYS A 257 -3.12 -7.94 17.89
C LYS A 257 -3.82 -6.93 18.78
N VAL A 258 -3.42 -6.87 20.04
CA VAL A 258 -3.98 -5.97 21.05
C VAL A 258 -3.15 -4.69 21.14
N LEU A 259 -3.78 -3.52 21.12
CA LEU A 259 -3.11 -2.25 21.43
C LEU A 259 -2.92 -2.14 22.95
N THR A 260 -1.70 -2.42 23.41
CA THR A 260 -1.41 -2.53 24.85
C THR A 260 -0.86 -1.28 25.50
N ASP A 261 -0.24 -0.40 24.72
CA ASP A 261 0.20 0.91 25.18
C ASP A 261 0.33 1.87 23.99
N GLN A 262 0.30 3.17 24.26
CA GLN A 262 0.46 4.20 23.25
C GLN A 262 1.07 5.46 23.87
N LYS A 263 1.91 6.15 23.09
CA LYS A 263 2.52 7.41 23.53
C LYS A 263 2.87 8.33 22.37
N VAL A 264 2.92 9.62 22.68
CA VAL A 264 3.54 10.64 21.83
C VAL A 264 4.77 11.15 22.55
N ASP A 265 5.92 11.10 21.89
CA ASP A 265 7.14 11.74 22.36
C ASP A 265 7.37 13.03 21.57
N PHE A 266 7.58 14.13 22.30
CA PHE A 266 7.73 15.46 21.73
C PHE A 266 9.18 15.88 21.70
N PHE A 267 9.62 16.45 20.58
CA PHE A 267 10.98 16.88 20.36
C PHE A 267 11.04 18.33 19.91
N VAL A 268 12.02 19.07 20.43
CA VAL A 268 12.37 20.42 19.98
C VAL A 268 13.82 20.41 19.52
N THR A 269 14.05 20.94 18.32
CA THR A 269 15.38 21.16 17.76
C THR A 269 15.65 22.66 17.77
N VAL A 270 16.79 23.04 18.34
CA VAL A 270 17.24 24.44 18.38
C VAL A 270 18.26 24.67 17.27
N GLY A 271 18.07 25.76 16.52
CA GLY A 271 19.07 26.30 15.61
C GLY A 271 19.94 27.34 16.33
N ARG A 272 21.20 27.45 15.93
CA ARG A 272 22.09 28.52 16.38
C ARG A 272 22.95 29.04 15.23
N ALA A 273 23.05 30.35 15.12
CA ALA A 273 23.99 31.04 14.25
C ALA A 273 25.01 31.78 15.12
N ASN A 274 26.29 31.69 14.79
CA ASN A 274 27.38 32.40 15.45
C ASN A 274 28.13 33.28 14.45
N TRP A 275 28.47 34.50 14.84
CA TRP A 275 29.27 35.40 14.01
C TRP A 275 30.20 36.29 14.87
N CYS A 276 31.04 37.07 14.19
CA CYS A 276 31.76 38.19 14.79
C CYS A 276 31.40 39.48 14.06
N GLU A 277 31.53 40.61 14.75
CA GLU A 277 31.26 41.94 14.21
C GLU A 277 32.61 42.66 14.04
N GLY A 278 32.91 43.14 12.82
CA GLY A 278 34.15 43.85 12.50
C GLY A 278 34.64 43.60 11.06
N GLU A 279 35.57 44.44 10.61
CA GLU A 279 36.08 44.45 9.22
C GLU A 279 36.86 43.16 8.86
N TYR A 280 37.39 42.44 9.85
CA TYR A 280 38.16 41.20 9.66
C TYR A 280 37.33 39.93 9.92
N CYS A 281 36.00 40.05 10.01
CA CYS A 281 35.11 38.94 10.28
C CYS A 281 34.77 38.12 9.03
N ARG A 282 35.01 36.82 9.08
CA ARG A 282 34.55 35.86 8.06
C ARG A 282 33.06 35.57 8.22
N GLU A 283 32.47 34.91 7.23
CA GLU A 283 31.11 34.38 7.32
C GLU A 283 30.91 33.59 8.61
N GLY A 284 29.74 33.78 9.23
CA GLY A 284 29.36 33.10 10.45
C GLY A 284 29.19 31.59 10.26
N THR A 285 28.83 30.89 11.33
CA THR A 285 28.52 29.46 11.30
C THR A 285 27.10 29.23 11.75
N GLN A 286 26.41 28.28 11.14
CA GLN A 286 25.11 27.80 11.60
C GLN A 286 25.24 26.34 12.04
N MET A 287 24.49 25.97 13.07
CA MET A 287 24.38 24.60 13.51
C MET A 287 23.00 24.28 14.07
N ARG A 288 22.71 22.99 14.15
CA ARG A 288 21.52 22.46 14.81
C ARG A 288 21.94 21.66 16.03
N TYR A 289 21.24 21.87 17.15
CA TYR A 289 21.37 21.02 18.31
C TYR A 289 20.76 19.64 18.02
N PRO A 290 21.23 18.56 18.68
CA PRO A 290 20.49 17.31 18.70
C PRO A 290 19.05 17.53 19.19
N PRO A 291 18.04 16.83 18.63
CA PRO A 291 16.66 16.96 19.09
C PRO A 291 16.52 16.64 20.57
N VAL A 292 15.89 17.55 21.31
CA VAL A 292 15.66 17.40 22.75
C VAL A 292 14.25 16.89 22.98
N LYS A 293 14.12 15.79 23.71
CA LYS A 293 12.81 15.29 24.16
C LYS A 293 12.28 16.16 25.30
N VAL A 294 11.06 16.67 25.14
CA VAL A 294 10.40 17.56 26.11
C VAL A 294 8.99 17.04 26.47
N ASP A 295 8.38 17.59 27.51
CA ASP A 295 6.97 17.34 27.84
C ASP A 295 6.02 18.08 26.87
N SER A 296 4.72 17.72 26.87
CA SER A 296 3.70 18.30 25.98
C SER A 296 3.56 19.81 26.14
N ASN A 297 3.64 20.31 27.38
CA ASN A 297 3.43 21.72 27.66
C ASN A 297 4.62 22.58 27.18
N THR A 298 5.84 22.07 27.33
CA THR A 298 7.05 22.67 26.78
C THR A 298 7.05 22.62 25.26
N PHE A 299 6.61 21.51 24.66
CA PHE A 299 6.44 21.39 23.22
C PHE A 299 5.46 22.41 22.65
N GLU A 300 4.23 22.49 23.19
CA GLU A 300 3.20 23.44 22.76
C GLU A 300 3.67 24.88 22.83
N TYR A 301 4.44 25.23 23.87
CA TYR A 301 5.05 26.55 23.98
C TYR A 301 5.99 26.84 22.81
N PHE A 302 6.90 25.92 22.48
CA PHE A 302 7.86 26.13 21.38
C PHE A 302 7.22 26.04 19.99
N ASP A 303 6.19 25.23 19.82
CA ASP A 303 5.44 25.08 18.56
C ASP A 303 4.61 26.33 18.22
N SER A 304 4.06 26.96 19.26
CA SER A 304 3.31 28.22 19.15
C SER A 304 4.21 29.47 19.20
N LEU A 305 5.50 29.31 19.48
CA LEU A 305 6.43 30.43 19.59
C LEU A 305 6.57 31.14 18.23
N ARG A 306 6.42 32.46 18.24
CA ARG A 306 6.62 33.34 17.07
C ARG A 306 7.78 34.30 17.26
N ILE A 307 8.45 34.23 18.41
CA ILE A 307 9.57 35.11 18.76
C ILE A 307 10.86 34.49 18.23
N GLU A 308 11.48 35.17 17.28
CA GLU A 308 12.80 34.83 16.76
C GLU A 308 13.73 36.07 16.83
N PRO A 309 14.98 35.93 17.30
CA PRO A 309 15.53 34.78 18.03
C PRO A 309 14.91 34.62 19.43
N MET A 310 14.92 33.40 19.97
CA MET A 310 14.48 33.10 21.35
C MET A 310 15.55 33.40 22.41
N ALA A 311 16.83 33.47 22.02
CA ALA A 311 17.92 33.88 22.88
C ALA A 311 19.05 34.53 22.07
N ARG A 312 19.84 35.38 22.73
CA ARG A 312 21.02 36.05 22.15
C ARG A 312 22.22 35.92 23.07
N MET A 313 23.38 35.66 22.47
CA MET A 313 24.68 35.80 23.11
C MET A 313 25.37 37.04 22.55
N THR A 314 25.75 37.97 23.40
CA THR A 314 26.50 39.17 23.02
C THR A 314 27.76 39.31 23.85
N ARG A 315 28.80 39.96 23.31
CA ARG A 315 30.05 40.25 24.01
C ARG A 315 30.30 41.75 24.01
N SER A 316 30.61 42.32 25.17
CA SER A 316 30.95 43.73 25.31
C SER A 316 32.04 43.90 26.37
N TRP A 317 33.14 44.59 26.02
CA TRP A 317 34.27 44.92 26.92
C TRP A 317 34.73 43.74 27.80
N GLY A 318 34.97 42.58 27.17
CA GLY A 318 35.45 41.38 27.87
C GLY A 318 34.36 40.55 28.57
N ASN A 319 33.14 41.07 28.74
CA ASN A 319 32.03 40.36 29.38
C ASN A 319 31.05 39.79 28.35
N GLU A 320 30.67 38.53 28.56
CA GLU A 320 29.70 37.83 27.73
C GLU A 320 28.34 37.80 28.42
N LYS A 321 27.27 38.13 27.69
CA LYS A 321 25.91 38.15 28.22
C LYS A 321 24.98 37.28 27.37
N PHE A 322 24.33 36.33 28.04
CA PHE A 322 23.29 35.51 27.45
C PHE A 322 21.90 36.06 27.85
N LYS A 323 21.16 36.61 26.88
CA LYS A 323 19.84 37.20 27.09
C LYS A 323 18.76 36.29 26.50
N LEU A 324 17.88 35.78 27.35
CA LEU A 324 16.68 35.07 26.93
C LEU A 324 15.57 36.04 26.52
N ARG A 325 14.81 35.67 25.49
CA ARG A 325 13.54 36.29 25.08
C ARG A 325 12.34 35.38 25.35
N ILE A 326 12.59 34.26 26.02
CA ILE A 326 11.62 33.28 26.49
C ILE A 326 11.77 33.12 28.02
N PRO A 327 10.75 32.58 28.72
CA PRO A 327 10.87 32.25 30.14
C PRO A 327 12.04 31.30 30.43
N GLN A 328 12.73 31.53 31.55
CA GLN A 328 13.91 30.77 31.95
C GLN A 328 13.62 29.26 32.05
N ASN A 329 12.49 28.89 32.66
CA ASN A 329 12.07 27.49 32.78
C ASN A 329 11.88 26.77 31.43
N ARG A 330 11.48 27.50 30.37
CA ARG A 330 11.37 26.93 29.01
C ARG A 330 12.74 26.68 28.40
N TRP A 331 13.69 27.59 28.61
CA TRP A 331 15.08 27.36 28.20
C TRP A 331 15.69 26.18 28.96
N ASP A 332 15.48 26.10 30.27
CA ASP A 332 16.02 25.04 31.11
C ASP A 332 15.46 23.66 30.71
N ALA A 333 14.19 23.60 30.31
CA ALA A 333 13.56 22.37 29.81
C ALA A 333 14.20 21.83 28.52
N LEU A 334 14.91 22.67 27.75
CA LEU A 334 15.69 22.20 26.59
C LEU A 334 16.98 21.49 27.00
N GLY A 335 17.50 21.70 28.22
CA GLY A 335 18.71 21.03 28.70
C GLY A 335 19.96 21.21 27.83
N ILE A 336 19.97 22.19 26.91
CA ILE A 336 21.07 22.37 25.95
C ILE A 336 22.20 23.22 26.54
N LYS A 337 23.45 22.85 26.23
CA LYS A 337 24.61 23.66 26.57
C LYS A 337 24.68 24.87 25.62
N LYS A 338 24.56 26.09 26.17
CA LYS A 338 24.63 27.37 25.41
C LYS A 338 25.78 27.39 24.39
N LYS A 339 26.97 26.93 24.80
CA LYS A 339 28.20 26.89 23.98
C LYS A 339 28.55 25.52 23.41
N TYR A 340 27.57 24.67 23.13
CA TYR A 340 27.84 23.38 22.50
C TYR A 340 28.57 23.59 21.17
N GLN A 341 29.73 22.93 20.98
CA GLN A 341 30.58 23.07 19.78
C GLN A 341 30.83 24.53 19.38
N TRP A 342 31.13 25.39 20.37
CA TRP A 342 31.32 26.82 20.14
C TRP A 342 32.68 27.11 19.50
N ASN A 343 32.70 27.87 18.41
CA ASN A 343 33.92 28.43 17.85
C ASN A 343 34.24 29.76 18.53
N HIS A 344 35.34 29.81 19.29
CA HIS A 344 35.75 30.99 20.06
C HIS A 344 36.03 32.24 19.21
N LYS A 345 36.20 32.09 17.89
CA LYS A 345 36.37 33.21 16.96
C LYS A 345 35.08 34.01 16.71
N TYR A 346 33.91 33.45 17.05
CA TYR A 346 32.60 34.07 16.83
C TYR A 346 31.91 34.31 18.19
N PRO A 347 32.06 35.51 18.79
CA PRO A 347 31.58 35.79 20.13
C PRO A 347 30.07 36.10 20.22
N TYR A 348 29.39 36.31 19.09
CA TYR A 348 27.95 36.57 19.04
C TYR A 348 27.20 35.31 18.61
N ALA A 349 25.98 35.13 19.12
CA ALA A 349 25.10 34.11 18.62
C ALA A 349 23.61 34.41 18.80
N GLU A 350 22.81 33.85 17.92
CA GLU A 350 21.36 33.82 17.99
C GLU A 350 20.86 32.39 18.01
N TYR A 351 19.77 32.17 18.74
CA TYR A 351 19.13 30.87 18.90
C TYR A 351 17.67 30.99 18.52
N TRP A 352 17.16 30.00 17.79
CA TRP A 352 15.76 29.92 17.37
C TRP A 352 15.26 28.48 17.46
N VAL A 353 13.95 28.30 17.42
CA VAL A 353 13.35 26.98 17.25
C VAL A 353 13.49 26.61 15.78
N ASP A 354 14.38 25.66 15.47
CA ASP A 354 14.57 25.20 14.09
C ASP A 354 13.40 24.31 13.66
N ARG A 355 12.97 23.40 14.54
CA ARG A 355 11.76 22.59 14.34
C ARG A 355 11.23 21.97 15.61
N THR A 356 9.93 21.74 15.64
CA THR A 356 9.23 20.87 16.57
C THR A 356 8.85 19.57 15.87
N GLN A 357 8.90 18.44 16.57
CA GLN A 357 8.47 17.14 16.03
C GLN A 357 7.76 16.32 17.11
N ALA A 358 6.54 15.87 16.81
CA ALA A 358 5.87 14.81 17.57
C ALA A 358 6.15 13.45 16.90
N LYS A 359 6.51 12.45 17.69
CA LYS A 359 6.65 11.06 17.23
C LYS A 359 5.67 10.17 17.99
N THR A 360 4.84 9.47 17.23
CA THR A 360 3.78 8.61 17.74
C THR A 360 4.24 7.16 17.79
N TYR A 361 3.93 6.47 18.89
CA TYR A 361 4.33 5.09 19.11
C TYR A 361 3.18 4.28 19.70
N HIS A 362 3.09 3.03 19.26
CA HIS A 362 2.25 2.02 19.88
C HIS A 362 3.10 0.89 20.45
N ARG A 363 2.54 0.18 21.43
CA ARG A 363 3.04 -1.11 21.90
C ARG A 363 1.92 -2.12 21.77
N TYR A 364 2.23 -3.27 21.19
CA TYR A 364 1.24 -4.31 20.94
C TYR A 364 1.54 -5.56 21.75
N THR A 365 0.51 -6.34 22.04
CA THR A 365 0.68 -7.75 22.37
C THR A 365 0.00 -8.56 21.26
N VAL A 366 0.76 -9.48 20.68
CA VAL A 366 0.24 -10.43 19.68
C VAL A 366 -0.03 -11.74 20.39
N ILE A 367 -1.27 -12.18 20.34
CA ILE A 367 -1.73 -13.47 20.86
C ILE A 367 -1.87 -14.38 19.66
N GLU A 368 -1.07 -15.42 19.57
CA GLU A 368 -1.06 -16.37 18.45
C GLU A 368 -0.92 -17.78 19.02
N ASP A 369 -1.85 -18.67 18.67
CA ASP A 369 -1.92 -20.06 19.14
C ASP A 369 -1.73 -20.20 20.65
N GLY A 370 -2.38 -19.29 21.40
CA GLY A 370 -2.38 -19.23 22.86
C GLY A 370 -1.13 -18.63 23.51
N ASN A 371 -0.15 -18.20 22.72
CA ASN A 371 1.04 -17.51 23.21
C ASN A 371 0.86 -16.00 23.05
N ALA A 372 1.03 -15.24 24.14
CA ALA A 372 1.05 -13.78 24.09
C ALA A 372 2.49 -13.26 24.10
N VAL A 373 2.86 -12.54 23.04
CA VAL A 373 4.16 -11.89 22.91
C VAL A 373 3.96 -10.38 22.92
N GLU A 374 4.45 -9.73 23.98
CA GLU A 374 4.49 -8.28 24.06
C GLU A 374 5.64 -7.74 23.21
N GLN A 375 5.31 -6.88 22.25
CA GLN A 375 6.26 -6.31 21.32
C GLN A 375 6.92 -5.05 21.89
N ALA A 376 8.10 -4.72 21.39
CA ALA A 376 8.74 -3.43 21.67
C ALA A 376 7.91 -2.25 21.13
N TRP A 377 8.25 -1.03 21.56
CA TRP A 377 7.65 0.19 21.02
C TRP A 377 7.87 0.31 19.52
N GLN A 378 6.79 0.42 18.76
CA GLN A 378 6.83 0.58 17.30
C GLN A 378 6.45 2.02 16.93
N PRO A 379 7.29 2.73 16.16
CA PRO A 379 6.89 4.01 15.58
C PRO A 379 5.75 3.76 14.60
N VAL A 380 4.71 4.60 14.66
CA VAL A 380 3.55 4.50 13.76
C VAL A 380 3.32 5.83 13.04
N LYS A 381 2.64 5.79 11.90
CA LYS A 381 2.20 7.03 11.23
C LYS A 381 1.25 7.80 12.14
N ASN A 382 1.30 9.14 12.09
CA ASN A 382 0.46 10.00 12.93
C ASN A 382 -1.03 9.70 12.73
N ASP A 383 -1.49 9.55 11.49
CA ASP A 383 -2.90 9.28 11.19
C ASP A 383 -3.35 7.92 11.77
N TYR A 384 -2.50 6.89 11.68
CA TYR A 384 -2.78 5.58 12.25
C TYR A 384 -2.83 5.60 13.80
N PHE A 385 -1.99 6.41 14.43
CA PHE A 385 -2.05 6.65 15.87
C PHE A 385 -3.39 7.26 16.26
N TRP A 386 -3.80 8.34 15.59
CA TRP A 386 -5.04 9.03 15.92
C TRP A 386 -6.29 8.21 15.60
N GLN A 387 -6.25 7.40 14.55
CA GLN A 387 -7.31 6.43 14.25
C GLN A 387 -7.50 5.39 15.36
N ASN A 388 -6.42 5.03 16.06
CA ASN A 388 -6.44 4.03 17.13
C ASN A 388 -6.32 4.62 18.52
N TYR A 389 -6.35 5.94 18.64
CA TYR A 389 -6.12 6.64 19.91
C TYR A 389 -7.14 6.23 20.98
N GLU A 390 -8.37 5.93 20.56
CA GLU A 390 -9.47 5.50 21.42
C GLU A 390 -9.48 3.99 21.69
N ASN A 391 -8.57 3.22 21.08
CA ASN A 391 -8.59 1.75 21.05
C ASN A 391 -7.60 1.09 22.03
N LEU A 392 -7.10 1.80 23.05
CA LEU A 392 -6.21 1.20 24.05
C LEU A 392 -6.93 0.05 24.77
N GLY A 393 -6.27 -1.10 24.87
CA GLY A 393 -6.82 -2.33 25.45
C GLY A 393 -7.71 -3.14 24.50
N MET A 394 -7.89 -2.71 23.26
CA MET A 394 -8.70 -3.39 22.24
C MET A 394 -7.84 -4.25 21.32
N ALA A 395 -8.46 -5.28 20.74
CA ALA A 395 -7.92 -5.91 19.55
C ALA A 395 -8.08 -4.94 18.37
N ILE A 396 -6.98 -4.60 17.72
CA ILE A 396 -6.98 -3.75 16.51
C ILE A 396 -6.82 -4.56 15.23
N VAL A 397 -6.43 -5.83 15.38
CA VAL A 397 -6.51 -6.86 14.34
C VAL A 397 -6.92 -8.16 15.00
N THR A 398 -7.94 -8.83 14.47
CA THR A 398 -8.32 -10.19 14.86
C THR A 398 -8.44 -11.04 13.60
N LYS A 399 -7.74 -12.16 13.56
CA LYS A 399 -7.93 -13.18 12.54
C LYS A 399 -8.38 -14.48 13.23
N PRO A 400 -9.68 -14.81 13.17
CA PRO A 400 -10.19 -16.08 13.70
C PRO A 400 -9.69 -17.28 12.87
N LEU A 401 -9.76 -18.47 13.45
CA LEU A 401 -9.56 -19.75 12.76
C LEU A 401 -10.64 -19.91 11.68
N GLY A 402 -10.24 -20.46 10.53
CA GLY A 402 -11.10 -20.60 9.35
C GLY A 402 -11.24 -19.34 8.49
N PHE A 403 -10.49 -18.27 8.79
CA PHE A 403 -10.47 -17.04 8.01
C PHE A 403 -9.15 -16.90 7.25
N TYR A 404 -9.21 -16.36 6.04
CA TYR A 404 -8.03 -15.88 5.33
C TYR A 404 -7.51 -14.57 5.92
N GLU A 405 -6.27 -14.22 5.59
CA GLU A 405 -5.64 -12.96 6.02
C GLU A 405 -6.41 -11.74 5.49
N SER A 406 -6.97 -11.84 4.28
CA SER A 406 -7.83 -10.82 3.67
C SER A 406 -9.13 -10.58 4.44
N GLU A 407 -9.57 -11.56 5.24
CA GLU A 407 -10.79 -11.52 6.04
C GLU A 407 -10.52 -11.15 7.50
N SER A 408 -9.28 -10.77 7.82
CA SER A 408 -8.92 -10.26 9.14
C SER A 408 -9.78 -9.05 9.51
N ILE A 409 -10.30 -9.06 10.74
CA ILE A 409 -11.07 -7.97 11.32
C ILE A 409 -10.08 -6.89 11.73
N ARG A 410 -10.12 -5.73 11.06
CA ARG A 410 -9.25 -4.57 11.33
C ARG A 410 -9.96 -3.41 12.01
N THR A 411 -11.27 -3.55 12.22
CA THR A 411 -12.07 -2.68 13.08
C THR A 411 -11.79 -3.07 14.52
N ALA A 412 -11.52 -2.09 15.38
CA ALA A 412 -11.16 -2.40 16.75
C ALA A 412 -12.35 -3.00 17.52
N GLU A 413 -12.07 -3.98 18.37
CA GLU A 413 -13.08 -4.72 19.12
C GLU A 413 -12.53 -5.25 20.45
N PRO A 414 -13.39 -5.63 21.42
CA PRO A 414 -12.94 -6.19 22.68
C PRO A 414 -12.18 -7.50 22.43
N VAL A 415 -11.08 -7.70 23.15
CA VAL A 415 -10.17 -8.83 22.91
C VAL A 415 -10.90 -10.17 23.05
N GLY A 416 -10.82 -11.00 22.02
CA GLY A 416 -11.44 -12.32 22.00
C GLY A 416 -12.94 -12.35 21.67
N MET A 417 -13.60 -11.19 21.52
CA MET A 417 -15.05 -11.15 21.25
C MET A 417 -15.42 -11.83 19.93
N ALA A 418 -14.65 -11.59 18.85
CA ALA A 418 -14.87 -12.24 17.55
C ALA A 418 -14.61 -13.75 17.53
N ALA A 419 -13.97 -14.30 18.56
CA ALA A 419 -13.72 -15.73 18.71
C ALA A 419 -14.89 -16.49 19.37
N ILE A 420 -15.89 -15.77 19.90
CA ILE A 420 -17.05 -16.36 20.59
C ILE A 420 -18.01 -16.98 19.56
N ALA A 421 -18.43 -18.22 19.79
CA ALA A 421 -19.40 -18.89 18.94
C ALA A 421 -20.77 -18.19 18.98
N LYS A 422 -21.44 -18.14 17.84
CA LYS A 422 -22.86 -17.77 17.81
C LYS A 422 -23.65 -18.78 18.66
N PRO A 423 -24.41 -18.34 19.67
CA PRO A 423 -25.13 -19.23 20.56
C PRO A 423 -26.29 -19.90 19.83
N THR A 424 -26.55 -21.16 20.20
CA THR A 424 -27.81 -21.85 19.93
C THR A 424 -28.66 -21.78 21.20
N MET A 425 -29.89 -21.30 21.08
CA MET A 425 -30.79 -21.17 22.24
C MET A 425 -31.51 -22.50 22.48
N VAL A 426 -31.29 -23.11 23.65
CA VAL A 426 -32.01 -24.31 24.10
C VAL A 426 -32.78 -23.95 25.36
N ASN A 427 -34.11 -24.01 25.31
CA ASN A 427 -35.00 -23.63 26.42
C ASN A 427 -34.72 -22.21 26.98
N GLY A 428 -34.37 -21.26 26.11
CA GLY A 428 -34.03 -19.89 26.52
C GLY A 428 -32.62 -19.71 27.08
N VAL A 429 -31.81 -20.76 27.11
CA VAL A 429 -30.40 -20.73 27.55
C VAL A 429 -29.47 -20.71 26.34
N PRO A 430 -28.51 -19.77 26.26
CA PRO A 430 -27.42 -19.79 25.29
C PRO A 430 -26.54 -21.04 25.48
N THR A 431 -26.43 -21.84 24.44
CA THR A 431 -25.56 -23.03 24.37
C THR A 431 -24.74 -23.00 23.08
N GLY A 432 -23.84 -23.97 22.90
CA GLY A 432 -23.02 -24.10 21.69
C GLY A 432 -21.55 -23.82 21.94
N SER A 433 -20.73 -24.33 21.03
CA SER A 433 -19.27 -24.34 21.14
C SER A 433 -18.62 -24.12 19.78
N ASN A 434 -17.37 -23.70 19.80
CA ASN A 434 -16.48 -23.72 18.64
C ASN A 434 -15.06 -24.11 19.10
N GLN A 435 -14.09 -24.01 18.21
CA GLN A 435 -12.68 -24.30 18.49
C GLN A 435 -12.07 -23.47 19.62
N TYR A 436 -12.67 -22.33 19.98
CA TYR A 436 -12.18 -21.44 21.03
C TYR A 436 -12.79 -21.68 22.41
N GLY A 437 -13.97 -22.30 22.50
CA GLY A 437 -14.71 -22.37 23.76
C GLY A 437 -16.16 -22.83 23.63
N GLU A 438 -16.91 -22.63 24.71
CA GLU A 438 -18.34 -22.92 24.77
C GLU A 438 -19.12 -21.97 25.69
N TRP A 439 -20.43 -21.87 25.44
CA TRP A 439 -21.36 -21.20 26.34
C TRP A 439 -21.65 -22.10 27.56
N ARG A 440 -21.46 -21.56 28.76
CA ARG A 440 -21.76 -22.21 30.04
C ARG A 440 -22.68 -21.35 30.90
N GLN A 441 -23.39 -21.98 31.83
CA GLN A 441 -24.09 -21.29 32.91
C GLN A 441 -23.30 -21.40 34.22
N ASP A 442 -23.27 -20.32 34.98
CA ASP A 442 -22.80 -20.36 36.37
C ASP A 442 -23.91 -20.82 37.33
N SER A 443 -23.58 -20.99 38.61
CA SER A 443 -24.51 -21.40 39.65
C SER A 443 -25.66 -20.41 39.90
N SER A 444 -25.56 -19.17 39.38
CA SER A 444 -26.62 -18.16 39.44
C SER A 444 -27.58 -18.20 38.24
N GLY A 445 -27.33 -19.11 37.28
CA GLY A 445 -28.08 -19.22 36.02
C GLY A 445 -27.62 -18.26 34.92
N SER A 446 -26.60 -17.43 35.19
CA SER A 446 -26.06 -16.46 34.23
C SER A 446 -25.18 -17.16 33.20
N SER A 447 -25.42 -16.88 31.91
CA SER A 447 -24.66 -17.49 30.81
C SER A 447 -23.42 -16.68 30.45
N PHE A 448 -22.29 -17.35 30.30
CA PHE A 448 -21.01 -16.75 29.95
C PHE A 448 -20.22 -17.64 28.98
N TRP A 449 -19.32 -17.02 28.22
CA TRP A 449 -18.41 -17.73 27.34
C TRP A 449 -17.18 -18.24 28.10
N PHE A 450 -16.87 -19.53 27.95
CA PHE A 450 -15.72 -20.18 28.53
C PHE A 450 -14.70 -20.53 27.42
N TYR A 451 -13.52 -19.90 27.44
CA TYR A 451 -12.43 -20.21 26.51
C TYR A 451 -11.70 -21.51 26.88
N TYR A 452 -11.41 -22.35 25.88
CA TYR A 452 -10.66 -23.59 26.04
C TYR A 452 -9.15 -23.37 26.13
N GLY A 453 -8.49 -24.18 26.96
CA GLY A 453 -7.04 -24.41 26.97
C GLY A 453 -6.19 -23.16 26.70
N MET A 454 -5.50 -23.17 25.57
CA MET A 454 -4.57 -22.12 25.14
C MET A 454 -5.25 -20.75 24.92
N TYR A 455 -6.54 -20.72 24.60
CA TYR A 455 -7.30 -19.49 24.34
C TYR A 455 -7.79 -18.79 25.60
N ARG A 456 -7.61 -19.39 26.79
CA ARG A 456 -7.92 -18.74 28.09
C ARG A 456 -7.23 -17.38 28.23
N ILE A 457 -6.06 -17.22 27.61
CA ILE A 457 -5.29 -15.97 27.62
C ILE A 457 -6.08 -14.78 27.05
N LEU A 458 -7.06 -14.99 26.16
CA LEU A 458 -7.93 -13.91 25.65
C LEU A 458 -8.73 -13.26 26.79
N GLY A 459 -9.18 -14.07 27.76
CA GLY A 459 -9.86 -13.59 28.96
C GLY A 459 -8.95 -12.71 29.83
N ASP A 460 -7.65 -12.97 29.87
CA ASP A 460 -6.71 -12.19 30.70
C ASP A 460 -6.58 -10.73 30.22
N PHE A 461 -7.00 -10.39 28.98
CA PHE A 461 -6.95 -9.02 28.45
C PHE A 461 -8.20 -8.19 28.74
N VAL A 462 -9.28 -8.80 29.23
CA VAL A 462 -10.57 -8.14 29.45
C VAL A 462 -11.00 -8.26 30.91
N THR A 463 -11.69 -7.25 31.43
CA THR A 463 -12.30 -7.31 32.77
C THR A 463 -13.83 -7.41 32.61
N PRO A 464 -14.51 -8.39 33.23
CA PRO A 464 -14.11 -9.25 34.35
C PRO A 464 -13.42 -10.59 33.97
N GLY A 465 -12.86 -10.72 32.78
CA GLY A 465 -12.15 -11.93 32.34
C GLY A 465 -13.02 -12.94 31.59
N ARG A 466 -14.30 -12.61 31.38
CA ARG A 466 -15.28 -13.41 30.63
C ARG A 466 -16.36 -12.51 30.04
N TYR A 467 -17.00 -12.96 28.98
CA TYR A 467 -18.12 -12.28 28.34
C TYR A 467 -19.44 -12.98 28.68
N SER A 468 -20.44 -12.20 29.04
CA SER A 468 -21.81 -12.69 29.18
C SER A 468 -22.51 -12.77 27.82
N TYR A 469 -23.65 -13.45 27.78
CA TYR A 469 -24.50 -13.43 26.58
C TYR A 469 -24.90 -12.01 26.15
N ASN A 470 -25.15 -11.11 27.11
CA ASN A 470 -25.53 -9.73 26.81
C ASN A 470 -24.39 -8.93 26.16
N ASP A 471 -23.15 -9.19 26.56
CA ASP A 471 -21.97 -8.54 25.97
C ASP A 471 -21.81 -8.99 24.51
N TRP A 472 -21.89 -10.30 24.27
CA TRP A 472 -21.82 -10.87 22.93
C TRP A 472 -22.99 -10.40 22.05
N ASN A 473 -24.23 -10.41 22.57
CA ASN A 473 -25.40 -9.99 21.82
C ASN A 473 -25.33 -8.49 21.46
N GLY A 474 -24.78 -7.67 22.35
CA GLY A 474 -24.52 -6.26 22.07
C GLY A 474 -23.51 -6.07 20.93
N TYR A 475 -22.40 -6.80 20.97
CA TYR A 475 -21.39 -6.81 19.91
C TYR A 475 -21.94 -7.31 18.58
N TYR A 476 -22.70 -8.42 18.59
CA TYR A 476 -23.30 -8.97 17.38
C TYR A 476 -24.30 -7.99 16.76
N SER A 477 -25.11 -7.32 17.59
CA SER A 477 -26.13 -6.37 17.14
C SER A 477 -25.55 -5.05 16.61
N SER A 478 -24.36 -4.62 17.06
CA SER A 478 -23.72 -3.41 16.55
C SER A 478 -23.16 -3.56 15.13
N GLY A 479 -23.00 -4.80 14.66
CA GLY A 479 -22.34 -5.12 13.40
C GLY A 479 -20.84 -4.85 13.41
N ARG A 480 -20.15 -5.21 12.32
CA ARG A 480 -18.69 -5.09 12.18
C ARG A 480 -18.22 -3.81 11.47
N GLY A 481 -19.15 -2.89 11.16
CA GLY A 481 -18.87 -1.66 10.40
C GLY A 481 -18.27 -0.51 11.21
N SER A 482 -18.25 -0.60 12.54
CA SER A 482 -17.63 0.41 13.41
C SER A 482 -17.04 -0.21 14.67
N THR A 483 -16.11 0.49 15.32
CA THR A 483 -15.48 0.04 16.57
C THR A 483 -16.51 -0.17 17.66
N TYR A 484 -16.53 -1.36 18.26
CA TYR A 484 -17.44 -1.70 19.36
C TYR A 484 -16.76 -1.51 20.72
N TYR A 485 -17.12 -0.44 21.44
CA TYR A 485 -16.58 -0.16 22.78
C TYR A 485 -17.35 -0.83 23.93
N GLY A 486 -18.27 -1.74 23.63
CA GLY A 486 -19.20 -2.29 24.63
C GLY A 486 -20.50 -1.51 24.71
N ARG A 487 -21.53 -2.11 25.31
CA ARG A 487 -22.89 -1.52 25.38
C ARG A 487 -22.91 -0.22 26.20
N ASN A 488 -22.04 -0.13 27.20
CA ASN A 488 -21.87 1.00 28.09
C ASN A 488 -20.53 1.72 27.85
N ARG A 489 -19.89 1.51 26.70
CA ARG A 489 -18.55 2.04 26.36
C ARG A 489 -17.48 1.67 27.38
N GLU A 490 -17.57 0.45 27.92
CA GLU A 490 -16.70 -0.07 28.96
C GLU A 490 -15.30 -0.45 28.47
N TYR A 491 -15.08 -0.60 27.17
CA TYR A 491 -13.79 -0.94 26.56
C TYR A 491 -13.15 0.26 25.83
N GLY A 492 -11.86 0.16 25.48
CA GLY A 492 -11.10 1.22 24.81
C GLY A 492 -10.46 2.22 25.78
N THR A 493 -9.77 3.22 25.24
CA THR A 493 -8.99 4.22 26.00
C THR A 493 -9.80 4.99 27.03
N PHE A 494 -11.11 5.12 26.83
CA PHE A 494 -12.00 5.82 27.76
C PHE A 494 -12.93 4.87 28.54
N GLY A 495 -12.75 3.57 28.36
CA GLY A 495 -13.55 2.53 29.00
C GLY A 495 -13.03 2.16 30.39
N ARG A 496 -13.95 1.97 31.35
CA ARG A 496 -13.63 1.55 32.72
C ARG A 496 -12.97 0.17 32.78
N SER A 497 -13.35 -0.76 31.91
CA SER A 497 -12.82 -2.14 31.89
C SER A 497 -11.32 -2.13 31.58
N THR A 498 -10.88 -1.26 30.67
CA THR A 498 -9.47 -1.10 30.29
C THR A 498 -8.59 -0.86 31.52
N TYR A 499 -8.91 0.11 32.38
CA TYR A 499 -8.07 0.45 33.54
C TYR A 499 -8.36 -0.37 34.80
N SER A 500 -9.31 -1.28 34.74
CA SER A 500 -9.54 -2.25 35.82
C SER A 500 -8.43 -3.31 35.85
N HIS A 501 -7.74 -3.49 34.72
CA HIS A 501 -6.63 -4.42 34.59
C HIS A 501 -5.27 -3.71 34.83
N SER A 502 -4.41 -4.30 35.66
CA SER A 502 -3.17 -3.67 36.16
C SER A 502 -2.20 -3.28 35.03
N ARG A 503 -2.18 -4.04 33.93
CA ARG A 503 -1.32 -3.78 32.76
C ARG A 503 -1.54 -2.38 32.17
N TYR A 504 -2.78 -1.89 32.15
CA TYR A 504 -3.10 -0.59 31.56
C TYR A 504 -3.03 0.53 32.59
N LYS A 505 -3.31 0.25 33.87
CA LYS A 505 -3.19 1.22 34.96
C LYS A 505 -1.78 1.82 35.08
N ASN A 506 -0.76 1.02 34.81
CA ASN A 506 0.65 1.44 34.89
C ASN A 506 1.30 1.68 33.52
N SER A 507 0.50 1.80 32.46
CA SER A 507 0.98 2.04 31.09
C SER A 507 1.61 3.43 30.93
N SER A 508 2.40 3.61 29.87
CA SER A 508 2.92 4.92 29.48
C SER A 508 1.78 5.90 29.18
N PHE A 509 0.70 5.43 28.55
CA PHE A 509 -0.49 6.25 28.36
C PHE A 509 -1.06 6.73 29.69
N SER A 510 -1.27 5.81 30.64
CA SER A 510 -1.88 6.11 31.94
C SER A 510 -1.07 7.13 32.74
N THR A 511 0.26 6.90 32.83
CA THR A 511 1.19 7.79 33.54
C THR A 511 1.19 9.20 32.98
N ARG A 512 1.03 9.34 31.66
CA ARG A 512 1.04 10.65 30.97
C ARG A 512 -0.33 11.33 30.93
N ASN A 513 -1.41 10.58 31.13
CA ASN A 513 -2.78 11.08 31.01
C ASN A 513 -3.65 10.74 32.25
N PRO A 514 -3.22 11.10 33.47
CA PRO A 514 -3.91 10.70 34.70
C PRO A 514 -5.35 11.21 34.78
N SER A 515 -5.66 12.36 34.17
CA SER A 515 -7.02 12.91 34.10
C SER A 515 -7.96 12.06 33.23
N ALA A 516 -7.49 11.60 32.07
CA ALA A 516 -8.26 10.74 31.17
C ALA A 516 -8.55 9.38 31.83
N VAL A 517 -7.56 8.81 32.51
CA VAL A 517 -7.71 7.56 33.28
C VAL A 517 -8.73 7.72 34.41
N LYS A 518 -8.64 8.81 35.17
CA LYS A 518 -9.59 9.10 36.26
C LYS A 518 -11.02 9.22 35.74
N ALA A 519 -11.21 9.91 34.61
CA ALA A 519 -12.52 10.05 33.97
C ALA A 519 -13.08 8.71 33.48
N ALA A 520 -12.24 7.86 32.88
CA ALA A 520 -12.62 6.50 32.46
C ALA A 520 -13.04 5.63 33.65
N GLN A 521 -12.34 5.74 34.79
CA GLN A 521 -12.65 4.97 36.00
C GLN A 521 -13.95 5.41 36.69
N THR A 522 -14.29 6.69 36.66
CA THR A 522 -15.50 7.24 37.29
C THR A 522 -16.73 7.19 36.38
N GLY A 523 -16.59 6.77 35.11
CA GLY A 523 -17.68 6.74 34.14
C GLY A 523 -18.14 8.12 33.66
N ASN A 524 -17.42 9.18 34.02
CA ASN A 524 -17.76 10.56 33.67
C ASN A 524 -17.02 10.98 32.40
N THR A 525 -17.47 10.49 31.24
CA THR A 525 -16.81 10.71 29.94
C THR A 525 -16.99 12.12 29.37
N SER A 526 -17.80 12.97 30.03
CA SER A 526 -18.11 14.34 29.63
C SER A 526 -16.95 15.33 29.82
N SER A 527 -15.86 14.93 30.50
CA SER A 527 -14.76 15.83 30.87
C SER A 527 -13.37 15.39 30.38
N VAL A 528 -13.26 14.50 29.37
CA VAL A 528 -11.95 14.27 28.71
C VAL A 528 -11.68 15.48 27.82
N ALA A 529 -11.18 16.52 28.48
CA ALA A 529 -11.00 17.86 27.97
C ALA A 529 -10.26 17.86 26.64
N SER A 530 -10.69 18.82 25.83
CA SER A 530 -10.06 19.37 24.64
C SER A 530 -8.54 19.58 24.70
N SER A 531 -7.85 19.39 25.83
CA SER A 531 -6.40 19.57 25.95
C SER A 531 -5.59 18.41 25.35
N ILE A 532 -6.03 17.15 25.47
CA ILE A 532 -5.31 16.01 24.84
C ILE A 532 -5.65 15.92 23.34
N ARG A 533 -6.84 16.40 22.96
CA ARG A 533 -7.23 16.66 21.57
C ARG A 533 -6.71 18.02 21.03
N GLY A 534 -6.05 18.81 21.88
CA GLY A 534 -5.74 20.23 21.70
C GLY A 534 -4.29 20.57 21.42
N ALA A 535 -3.46 19.57 21.14
CA ALA A 535 -2.20 19.81 20.44
C ALA A 535 -2.52 20.33 19.03
N GLY A 536 -2.67 21.64 18.90
CA GLY A 536 -2.69 22.50 17.71
C GLY A 536 -3.40 22.01 16.43
N SER A 537 -4.20 22.88 15.79
CA SER A 537 -4.75 22.66 14.44
C SER A 537 -3.71 22.28 13.38
N ALA A 538 -2.43 22.61 13.61
CA ALA A 538 -1.29 22.22 12.78
C ALA A 538 -1.06 20.69 12.67
N TYR A 539 -1.55 19.89 13.62
CA TYR A 539 -1.34 18.43 13.68
C TYR A 539 -2.47 17.60 13.05
N ARG A 540 -3.63 18.20 12.74
CA ARG A 540 -4.81 17.48 12.21
C ARG A 540 -5.11 17.75 10.72
N GLY A 541 -4.46 18.74 10.11
CA GLY A 541 -4.88 19.33 8.83
C GLY A 541 -4.07 18.98 7.57
N LYS A 542 -3.22 17.94 7.56
CA LYS A 542 -2.49 17.54 6.34
C LYS A 542 -2.87 16.13 5.86
N GLY A 543 -4.17 15.92 5.65
CA GLY A 543 -4.68 15.01 4.62
C GLY A 543 -4.70 15.72 3.26
N PRO A 544 -4.74 15.00 2.13
CA PRO A 544 -4.19 15.46 0.85
C PRO A 544 -5.01 16.60 0.23
N SER A 545 -4.58 17.85 0.43
CA SER A 545 -5.04 18.98 -0.37
C SER A 545 -4.14 19.15 -1.59
N ARG A 546 -4.62 18.59 -2.70
CA ARG A 546 -4.43 19.12 -4.05
C ARG A 546 -4.73 20.63 -4.04
N SER A 547 -3.70 21.47 -4.23
CA SER A 547 -3.75 22.85 -4.73
C SER A 547 -2.28 23.23 -4.93
N GLY A 548 -1.78 23.49 -6.15
CA GLY A 548 -2.40 24.37 -7.12
C GLY A 548 -2.15 25.80 -6.66
N LYS A 549 -0.92 26.27 -6.85
CA LYS A 549 -0.51 27.55 -7.44
C LYS A 549 1.00 27.65 -7.40
#